data_AF-M4ZHI9-F1
#
_entry.id   AF-M4ZHI9-F1
#
_cell.length_a   1.000
_cell.length_b   1.000
_cell.length_c   1.000
_cell.angle_alpha   90.00
_cell.angle_beta   90.00
_cell.angle_gamma   90.00
#
_symmetry.space_group_name_H-M   'P 1'
#
loop_
_entity.id
_entity.type
_entity.pdbx_description
1 polymer ?
#
loop_
_entity_poly.entity_id
_entity_poly.type
_entity_poly.pdbx_seq_one_letter_code
_entity_poly.pdbx_strand_id
1 'polypeptide(L)'
;MLKQLRVWLCAVCAIILLFSSGVSAMASTDVPQTSADDPFAIIKSKVDANLSPWKEAYDVLMKDANDGLLVQSQAIPIWEVPPFYGNPDGHKAAKISLESNTQAAYAGAVAYRLNGDTRYADKAVELLNSWAAINTGIGEQDAPLASAYIGVGMINAANLLKDYPGWSSQEQAQFQSWIERVWLAVWTARIDRNDNNNWGDWMRYAMLSYYNYTDNDSAFTAQTNGLKHKIDEAIDADGFMPSEMRGPNTMWYHFFALSPMTAAAELVLQRTGEDLFHWQSDSGASLKKAVDTLFYYSNGRVAQWPADKGGAQTYKKFFDGNYFPLNMYEAMAGIYQDEHFEKYVSPYRSIGGNLNDDTGFYHNQAWVYPTLLRPSFIDFPDPGHVKIEAENFTGREKVDYRATSDEGGGYALFSTDNGDYVWYDYVFFGSGANYFDIRYASTSTDGAISIRTGSPTGPEIGYIQIPSTGGLNNYATIRVPLTGAKGYKNVFFTFIKPDCGNGSRHQLVQLFYG
;
A
#
# COMPACT_ATOMS: atom_id res chain seq x y z
N MET A 1 76.89 -31.93 -23.96
CA MET A 1 76.17 -32.68 -22.91
C MET A 1 75.46 -31.65 -22.04
N LEU A 2 74.19 -31.82 -21.68
CA LEU A 2 73.28 -30.78 -21.16
C LEU A 2 72.64 -29.87 -22.23
N LYS A 3 71.95 -30.52 -23.19
CA LYS A 3 70.76 -29.99 -23.89
C LYS A 3 69.48 -30.66 -23.34
N GLN A 4 69.53 -31.04 -22.07
CA GLN A 4 68.42 -31.49 -21.22
C GLN A 4 68.68 -30.90 -19.83
N LEU A 5 67.63 -30.42 -19.16
CA LEU A 5 67.60 -29.56 -17.97
C LEU A 5 67.88 -28.07 -18.21
N ARG A 6 66.89 -27.38 -18.76
CA ARG A 6 66.41 -26.05 -18.29
C ARG A 6 65.10 -25.64 -18.97
N VAL A 7 64.22 -26.63 -19.21
CA VAL A 7 62.79 -26.45 -19.54
C VAL A 7 61.94 -26.31 -18.27
N TRP A 8 62.57 -26.19 -17.10
CA TRP A 8 61.90 -25.94 -15.82
C TRP A 8 62.60 -24.79 -15.10
N LEU A 9 62.57 -23.59 -15.69
CA LEU A 9 62.88 -22.33 -14.97
C LEU A 9 62.44 -21.07 -15.75
N CYS A 10 61.31 -21.17 -16.47
CA CYS A 10 60.54 -20.02 -16.98
C CYS A 10 59.06 -20.08 -16.53
N ALA A 11 58.75 -20.88 -15.50
CA ALA A 11 57.39 -21.10 -15.00
C ALA A 11 57.17 -20.65 -13.54
N VAL A 12 58.13 -19.94 -12.91
CA VAL A 12 58.00 -19.54 -11.49
C VAL A 12 58.38 -18.07 -11.22
N CYS A 13 58.66 -17.25 -12.25
CA CYS A 13 58.86 -15.80 -12.08
C CYS A 13 57.99 -14.92 -13.01
N ALA A 14 56.88 -15.48 -13.52
CA ALA A 14 55.79 -14.74 -14.15
C ALA A 14 54.46 -14.92 -13.38
N ILE A 15 54.58 -15.28 -12.10
CA ILE A 15 53.51 -15.32 -11.10
C ILE A 15 54.06 -14.44 -9.97
N ILE A 16 53.33 -13.42 -9.55
CA ILE A 16 53.78 -12.26 -8.75
C ILE A 16 54.36 -11.12 -9.62
N LEU A 17 53.51 -10.51 -10.47
CA LEU A 17 53.49 -9.06 -10.77
C LEU A 17 52.40 -8.68 -11.81
N LEU A 18 51.19 -9.22 -11.66
CA LEU A 18 49.99 -8.70 -12.35
C LEU A 18 48.77 -8.90 -11.41
N PHE A 19 48.72 -8.13 -10.33
CA PHE A 19 47.48 -7.80 -9.62
C PHE A 19 47.32 -6.29 -9.65
N SER A 20 46.96 -5.78 -10.81
CA SER A 20 46.36 -4.46 -10.99
C SER A 20 45.66 -4.46 -12.33
N SER A 21 44.42 -3.97 -12.34
CA SER A 21 43.51 -3.80 -13.47
C SER A 21 42.98 -5.08 -14.13
N GLY A 22 41.84 -5.53 -13.60
CA GLY A 22 40.92 -6.45 -14.26
C GLY A 22 39.58 -6.40 -13.54
N VAL A 23 38.80 -5.33 -13.77
CA VAL A 23 37.36 -5.36 -13.46
C VAL A 23 36.75 -6.34 -14.45
N SER A 24 36.66 -7.61 -14.05
CA SER A 24 35.82 -8.57 -14.74
C SER A 24 34.38 -8.17 -14.46
N ALA A 25 33.70 -7.65 -15.49
CA ALA A 25 32.27 -7.74 -15.59
C ALA A 25 31.90 -9.22 -15.40
N MET A 26 31.39 -9.57 -14.21
CA MET A 26 30.73 -10.84 -14.01
C MET A 26 29.45 -10.78 -14.82
N ALA A 27 29.42 -11.57 -15.88
CA ALA A 27 28.23 -11.84 -16.67
C ALA A 27 27.07 -12.20 -15.73
N SER A 28 25.90 -11.60 -15.99
CA SER A 28 24.63 -12.05 -15.43
C SER A 28 24.53 -13.54 -15.67
N THR A 29 24.48 -14.32 -14.60
CA THR A 29 24.07 -15.70 -14.69
C THR A 29 22.58 -15.67 -15.05
N ASP A 30 22.28 -15.91 -16.33
CA ASP A 30 20.97 -16.36 -16.78
C ASP A 30 20.61 -17.61 -15.96
N VAL A 31 19.84 -17.41 -14.90
CA VAL A 31 19.16 -18.50 -14.19
C VAL A 31 17.94 -18.83 -15.04
N PRO A 32 17.82 -20.05 -15.58
CA PRO A 32 16.60 -20.46 -16.27
C PRO A 32 15.46 -20.47 -15.24
N GLN A 33 14.40 -19.70 -15.49
CA GLN A 33 13.19 -19.76 -14.69
C GLN A 33 12.64 -21.19 -14.71
N THR A 34 12.87 -21.90 -13.62
CA THR A 34 12.17 -23.15 -13.34
C THR A 34 10.86 -22.79 -12.65
N SER A 35 9.89 -23.71 -12.58
CA SER A 35 8.60 -23.51 -11.90
C SER A 35 8.70 -23.14 -10.39
N ALA A 36 9.91 -22.93 -9.86
CA ALA A 36 10.19 -22.40 -8.54
C ALA A 36 10.21 -20.85 -8.48
N ASP A 37 10.13 -20.16 -9.63
CA ASP A 37 10.24 -18.69 -9.72
C ASP A 37 8.91 -17.96 -10.02
N ASP A 38 7.77 -18.67 -10.10
CA ASP A 38 6.46 -18.00 -10.23
C ASP A 38 6.04 -17.41 -8.87
N PRO A 39 5.96 -16.06 -8.73
CA PRO A 39 5.55 -15.44 -7.48
C PRO A 39 4.19 -15.94 -7.00
N PHE A 40 3.24 -16.24 -7.90
CA PHE A 40 1.93 -16.77 -7.51
C PHE A 40 2.03 -18.16 -6.88
N ALA A 41 2.91 -19.03 -7.38
CA ALA A 41 3.13 -20.36 -6.79
C ALA A 41 3.73 -20.27 -5.39
N ILE A 42 4.69 -19.35 -5.18
CA ILE A 42 5.28 -19.10 -3.86
C ILE A 42 4.19 -18.64 -2.89
N ILE A 43 3.41 -17.63 -3.26
CA ILE A 43 2.34 -17.07 -2.42
C ILE A 43 1.28 -18.13 -2.13
N LYS A 44 0.85 -18.88 -3.14
CA LYS A 44 -0.10 -19.98 -2.98
C LYS A 44 0.40 -21.01 -1.95
N SER A 45 1.67 -21.39 -2.00
CA SER A 45 2.23 -22.35 -1.03
C SER A 45 2.15 -21.84 0.42
N LYS A 46 2.31 -20.52 0.63
CA LYS A 46 2.17 -19.88 1.95
C LYS A 46 0.72 -19.90 2.43
N VAL A 47 -0.22 -19.60 1.51
CA VAL A 47 -1.66 -19.65 1.78
C VAL A 47 -2.12 -21.05 2.14
N ASP A 48 -1.74 -22.06 1.35
CA ASP A 48 -2.10 -23.48 1.60
C ASP A 48 -1.55 -23.97 2.93
N ALA A 49 -0.40 -23.44 3.37
CA ALA A 49 0.21 -23.70 4.67
C ALA A 49 -0.40 -22.89 5.83
N ASN A 50 -1.42 -22.06 5.58
CA ASN A 50 -2.04 -21.13 6.54
C ASN A 50 -1.03 -20.21 7.25
N LEU A 51 0.00 -19.75 6.52
CA LEU A 51 1.00 -18.86 7.08
C LEU A 51 0.49 -17.42 7.07
N SER A 52 0.49 -16.78 8.24
CA SER A 52 0.30 -15.33 8.34
C SER A 52 1.52 -14.57 7.79
N PRO A 53 1.35 -13.42 7.12
CA PRO A 53 0.09 -12.72 6.79
C PRO A 53 -0.59 -13.16 5.49
N TRP A 54 -0.01 -14.10 4.73
CA TRP A 54 -0.51 -14.47 3.40
C TRP A 54 -1.94 -15.03 3.44
N LYS A 55 -2.25 -15.80 4.49
CA LYS A 55 -3.58 -16.39 4.65
C LYS A 55 -4.66 -15.31 4.81
N GLU A 56 -4.41 -14.31 5.63
CA GLU A 56 -5.35 -13.21 5.88
C GLU A 56 -5.53 -12.34 4.64
N ALA A 57 -4.46 -12.05 3.91
CA ALA A 57 -4.55 -11.33 2.64
C ALA A 57 -5.28 -12.12 1.56
N TYR A 58 -5.10 -13.43 1.52
CA TYR A 58 -5.87 -14.29 0.64
C TYR A 58 -7.35 -14.30 1.02
N ASP A 59 -7.70 -14.29 2.30
CA ASP A 59 -9.10 -14.23 2.72
C ASP A 59 -9.80 -12.93 2.31
N VAL A 60 -9.10 -11.80 2.40
CA VAL A 60 -9.61 -10.51 1.90
C VAL A 60 -9.78 -10.53 0.38
N LEU A 61 -8.77 -11.00 -0.36
CA LEU A 61 -8.87 -11.19 -1.80
C LEU A 61 -10.08 -12.08 -2.18
N MET A 62 -10.25 -13.21 -1.50
CA MET A 62 -11.32 -14.14 -1.80
C MET A 62 -12.69 -13.57 -1.44
N LYS A 63 -12.79 -12.75 -0.39
CA LYS A 63 -14.02 -12.00 -0.11
C LYS A 63 -14.33 -11.05 -1.27
N ASP A 64 -13.38 -10.24 -1.69
CA ASP A 64 -13.56 -9.28 -2.79
C ASP A 64 -13.92 -10.00 -4.11
N ALA A 65 -13.25 -11.10 -4.43
CA ALA A 65 -13.51 -11.88 -5.63
C ALA A 65 -14.89 -12.55 -5.59
N ASN A 66 -15.33 -13.07 -4.43
CA ASN A 66 -16.66 -13.65 -4.25
C ASN A 66 -17.77 -12.60 -4.36
N ASP A 67 -17.59 -11.44 -3.72
CA ASP A 67 -18.51 -10.31 -3.86
C ASP A 67 -18.54 -9.84 -5.33
N GLY A 68 -17.38 -9.84 -5.99
CA GLY A 68 -17.20 -9.53 -7.41
C GLY A 68 -17.99 -10.43 -8.37
N LEU A 69 -18.25 -11.70 -8.02
CA LEU A 69 -19.09 -12.59 -8.84
C LEU A 69 -20.53 -12.10 -8.97
N LEU A 70 -21.01 -11.29 -8.02
CA LEU A 70 -22.35 -10.72 -8.02
C LEU A 70 -22.42 -9.38 -8.78
N VAL A 71 -21.28 -8.76 -9.04
CA VAL A 71 -21.20 -7.46 -9.73
C VAL A 71 -21.69 -7.60 -11.17
N GLN A 72 -22.57 -6.68 -11.55
CA GLN A 72 -23.03 -6.50 -12.92
C GLN A 72 -22.17 -5.43 -13.60
N SER A 73 -22.00 -5.55 -14.91
CA SER A 73 -21.35 -4.49 -15.68
C SER A 73 -22.13 -3.18 -15.52
N GLN A 74 -21.39 -2.12 -15.21
CA GLN A 74 -21.88 -0.75 -15.15
C GLN A 74 -21.24 0.10 -16.27
N ALA A 75 -20.79 -0.55 -17.35
CA ALA A 75 -20.21 0.13 -18.51
C ALA A 75 -21.21 1.11 -19.13
N ILE A 76 -20.73 2.33 -19.42
CA ILE A 76 -21.54 3.40 -20.02
C ILE A 76 -20.84 4.01 -21.24
N PRO A 77 -21.58 4.49 -22.26
CA PRO A 77 -20.97 5.02 -23.49
C PRO A 77 -20.00 6.16 -23.26
N ILE A 78 -20.41 7.20 -22.52
CA ILE A 78 -19.53 8.30 -22.13
C ILE A 78 -19.46 8.31 -20.61
N TRP A 79 -18.27 8.06 -20.08
CA TRP A 79 -18.04 8.06 -18.64
C TRP A 79 -17.51 9.41 -18.17
N GLU A 80 -18.34 10.15 -17.45
CA GLU A 80 -18.03 11.49 -16.95
C GLU A 80 -17.81 11.46 -15.44
N VAL A 81 -16.82 12.21 -14.97
CA VAL A 81 -16.55 12.41 -13.55
C VAL A 81 -16.49 13.92 -13.29
N PRO A 82 -17.48 14.49 -12.59
CA PRO A 82 -17.49 15.89 -12.19
C PRO A 82 -16.29 16.27 -11.32
N PRO A 83 -15.91 17.56 -11.19
CA PRO A 83 -14.76 17.96 -10.40
C PRO A 83 -15.08 17.75 -8.91
N PHE A 84 -14.20 17.09 -8.17
CA PHE A 84 -14.45 16.76 -6.76
C PHE A 84 -14.83 17.98 -5.91
N TYR A 85 -14.08 19.08 -6.05
CA TYR A 85 -14.32 20.31 -5.27
C TYR A 85 -15.55 21.11 -5.73
N GLY A 86 -16.07 20.85 -6.93
CA GLY A 86 -17.23 21.55 -7.48
C GLY A 86 -18.54 20.79 -7.31
N ASN A 87 -18.49 19.46 -7.33
CA ASN A 87 -19.64 18.58 -7.17
C ASN A 87 -19.21 17.25 -6.54
N PRO A 88 -18.96 17.21 -5.22
CA PRO A 88 -18.44 16.03 -4.55
C PRO A 88 -19.39 14.84 -4.64
N ASP A 89 -20.71 15.05 -4.50
CA ASP A 89 -21.69 13.95 -4.56
C ASP A 89 -21.79 13.36 -5.97
N GLY A 90 -21.78 14.21 -7.01
CA GLY A 90 -21.76 13.76 -8.39
C GLY A 90 -20.44 13.06 -8.77
N HIS A 91 -19.31 13.57 -8.27
CA HIS A 91 -18.01 12.91 -8.43
C HIS A 91 -18.02 11.51 -7.83
N LYS A 92 -18.52 11.36 -6.59
CA LYS A 92 -18.63 10.06 -5.90
C LYS A 92 -19.51 9.08 -6.68
N ALA A 93 -20.72 9.52 -7.03
CA ALA A 93 -21.69 8.68 -7.75
C ALA A 93 -21.15 8.20 -9.10
N ALA A 94 -20.41 9.06 -9.83
CA ALA A 94 -19.83 8.71 -11.11
C ALA A 94 -18.78 7.59 -11.02
N LYS A 95 -17.92 7.63 -9.99
CA LYS A 95 -16.80 6.69 -9.87
C LYS A 95 -17.19 5.27 -9.50
N ILE A 96 -18.28 5.08 -8.75
CA ILE A 96 -18.76 3.75 -8.28
C ILE A 96 -18.84 2.75 -9.44
N SER A 97 -19.30 3.22 -10.62
CA SER A 97 -19.42 2.39 -11.82
C SER A 97 -18.11 1.74 -12.26
N LEU A 98 -17.02 2.52 -12.32
CA LEU A 98 -15.71 2.01 -12.71
C LEU A 98 -14.99 1.34 -11.55
N GLU A 99 -15.08 1.88 -10.33
CA GLU A 99 -14.42 1.33 -9.14
C GLU A 99 -14.90 -0.10 -8.84
N SER A 100 -16.22 -0.34 -8.83
CA SER A 100 -16.79 -1.66 -8.53
C SER A 100 -16.39 -2.71 -9.56
N ASN A 101 -16.47 -2.35 -10.85
CA ASN A 101 -16.14 -3.24 -11.97
C ASN A 101 -14.63 -3.51 -12.04
N THR A 102 -13.80 -2.50 -11.78
CA THR A 102 -12.34 -2.65 -11.71
C THR A 102 -11.92 -3.55 -10.57
N GLN A 103 -12.44 -3.33 -9.36
CA GLN A 103 -12.09 -4.16 -8.21
C GLN A 103 -12.54 -5.61 -8.41
N ALA A 104 -13.75 -5.84 -8.93
CA ALA A 104 -14.23 -7.18 -9.25
C ALA A 104 -13.35 -7.88 -10.31
N ALA A 105 -12.96 -7.16 -11.37
CA ALA A 105 -12.10 -7.71 -12.42
C ALA A 105 -10.68 -8.02 -11.91
N TYR A 106 -10.06 -7.11 -11.16
CA TYR A 106 -8.71 -7.30 -10.65
C TYR A 106 -8.65 -8.37 -9.55
N ALA A 107 -9.55 -8.34 -8.58
CA ALA A 107 -9.65 -9.37 -7.54
C ALA A 107 -9.94 -10.75 -8.17
N GLY A 108 -10.84 -10.81 -9.17
CA GLY A 108 -11.13 -12.05 -9.89
C GLY A 108 -9.92 -12.61 -10.65
N ALA A 109 -9.15 -11.74 -11.31
CA ALA A 109 -7.93 -12.15 -12.01
C ALA A 109 -6.86 -12.68 -11.04
N VAL A 110 -6.60 -11.98 -9.92
CA VAL A 110 -5.63 -12.43 -8.91
C VAL A 110 -6.09 -13.74 -8.25
N ALA A 111 -7.38 -13.87 -7.91
CA ALA A 111 -7.93 -15.10 -7.34
C ALA A 111 -7.74 -16.28 -8.30
N TYR A 112 -8.06 -16.11 -9.60
CA TYR A 112 -7.82 -17.13 -10.62
C TYR A 112 -6.35 -17.54 -10.70
N ARG A 113 -5.40 -16.58 -10.70
CA ARG A 113 -3.96 -16.91 -10.73
C ARG A 113 -3.50 -17.71 -9.51
N LEU A 114 -4.11 -17.51 -8.34
CA LEU A 114 -3.76 -18.22 -7.12
C LEU A 114 -4.44 -19.58 -6.97
N ASN A 115 -5.69 -19.75 -7.42
CA ASN A 115 -6.48 -20.95 -7.15
C ASN A 115 -6.95 -21.73 -8.38
N GLY A 116 -6.83 -21.17 -9.58
CA GLY A 116 -7.21 -21.80 -10.86
C GLY A 116 -8.72 -21.89 -11.13
N ASP A 117 -9.58 -21.33 -10.27
CA ASP A 117 -11.03 -21.37 -10.46
C ASP A 117 -11.47 -20.40 -11.55
N THR A 118 -11.88 -20.95 -12.68
CA THR A 118 -12.19 -20.20 -13.90
C THR A 118 -13.36 -19.25 -13.72
N ARG A 119 -14.26 -19.45 -12.75
CA ARG A 119 -15.41 -18.55 -12.52
C ARG A 119 -14.98 -17.11 -12.27
N TYR A 120 -13.84 -16.92 -11.60
CA TYR A 120 -13.30 -15.58 -11.34
C TYR A 120 -12.70 -14.95 -12.60
N ALA A 121 -11.98 -15.74 -13.42
CA ALA A 121 -11.46 -15.28 -14.70
C ALA A 121 -12.60 -14.95 -15.68
N ASP A 122 -13.62 -15.79 -15.76
CA ASP A 122 -14.81 -15.59 -16.60
C ASP A 122 -15.52 -14.28 -16.23
N LYS A 123 -15.72 -14.01 -14.94
CA LYS A 123 -16.31 -12.75 -14.46
C LYS A 123 -15.43 -11.54 -14.79
N ALA A 124 -14.12 -11.65 -14.62
CA ALA A 124 -13.21 -10.57 -14.98
C ALA A 124 -13.27 -10.26 -16.49
N VAL A 125 -13.20 -11.30 -17.35
CA VAL A 125 -13.33 -11.16 -18.81
C VAL A 125 -14.67 -10.54 -19.21
N GLU A 126 -15.77 -10.96 -18.58
CA GLU A 126 -17.10 -10.37 -18.80
C GLU A 126 -17.09 -8.84 -18.58
N LEU A 127 -16.52 -8.38 -17.47
CA LEU A 127 -16.44 -6.96 -17.13
C LEU A 127 -15.51 -6.19 -18.07
N LEU A 128 -14.33 -6.74 -18.38
CA LEU A 128 -13.37 -6.14 -19.32
C LEU A 128 -13.99 -5.98 -20.72
N ASN A 129 -14.62 -7.04 -21.25
CA ASN A 129 -15.25 -7.03 -22.56
C ASN A 129 -16.48 -6.11 -22.61
N SER A 130 -17.24 -6.02 -21.52
CA SER A 130 -18.41 -5.16 -21.47
C SER A 130 -18.04 -3.68 -21.58
N TRP A 131 -17.02 -3.23 -20.85
CA TRP A 131 -16.49 -1.86 -21.00
C TRP A 131 -15.92 -1.62 -22.39
N ALA A 132 -15.14 -2.56 -22.93
CA ALA A 132 -14.60 -2.45 -24.28
C ALA A 132 -15.66 -2.36 -25.39
N ALA A 133 -16.82 -2.99 -25.18
CA ALA A 133 -17.92 -2.97 -26.14
C ALA A 133 -18.81 -1.72 -26.04
N ILE A 134 -19.04 -1.21 -24.83
CA ILE A 134 -20.03 -0.15 -24.58
C ILE A 134 -19.39 1.23 -24.51
N ASN A 135 -18.23 1.37 -23.87
CA ASN A 135 -17.64 2.66 -23.62
C ASN A 135 -16.96 3.23 -24.88
N THR A 136 -17.42 4.41 -25.28
CA THR A 136 -16.97 5.12 -26.47
C THR A 136 -16.17 6.38 -26.15
N GLY A 137 -16.20 6.88 -24.91
CA GLY A 137 -15.43 8.05 -24.48
C GLY A 137 -15.43 8.30 -22.97
N ILE A 138 -14.62 9.27 -22.55
CA ILE A 138 -14.60 9.83 -21.19
C ILE A 138 -14.74 11.35 -21.23
N GLY A 139 -15.26 11.95 -20.15
CA GLY A 139 -15.38 13.41 -20.01
C GLY A 139 -14.04 14.14 -19.84
N GLU A 140 -14.02 15.46 -19.96
CA GLU A 140 -12.78 16.27 -19.91
C GLU A 140 -12.29 16.65 -18.50
N GLN A 141 -13.19 16.64 -17.51
CA GLN A 141 -12.97 17.13 -16.14
C GLN A 141 -12.05 16.19 -15.33
N ASP A 142 -12.55 15.54 -14.26
CA ASP A 142 -11.75 14.63 -13.44
C ASP A 142 -11.68 13.22 -14.05
N ALA A 143 -12.48 12.94 -15.10
CA ALA A 143 -12.58 11.61 -15.69
C ALA A 143 -11.23 11.08 -16.23
N PRO A 144 -10.33 11.88 -16.84
CA PRO A 144 -9.05 11.36 -17.29
C PRO A 144 -8.06 11.05 -16.17
N LEU A 145 -8.14 11.73 -15.03
CA LEU A 145 -7.37 11.33 -13.84
C LEU A 145 -7.98 10.03 -13.28
N ALA A 146 -9.31 10.00 -13.10
CA ALA A 146 -10.03 8.87 -12.55
C ALA A 146 -9.89 7.59 -13.39
N SER A 147 -9.85 7.71 -14.72
CA SER A 147 -9.59 6.56 -15.59
C SER A 147 -8.16 6.03 -15.42
N ALA A 148 -7.18 6.88 -15.08
CA ALA A 148 -5.81 6.42 -14.85
C ALA A 148 -5.67 5.68 -13.51
N TYR A 149 -6.14 6.26 -12.39
CA TYR A 149 -5.93 5.64 -11.07
C TYR A 149 -6.90 4.49 -10.75
N ILE A 150 -8.07 4.45 -11.39
CA ILE A 150 -9.02 3.32 -11.29
C ILE A 150 -8.78 2.35 -12.45
N GLY A 151 -8.84 2.83 -13.69
CA GLY A 151 -8.83 1.97 -14.88
C GLY A 151 -7.54 1.17 -15.08
N VAL A 152 -6.41 1.57 -14.48
CA VAL A 152 -5.19 0.74 -14.48
C VAL A 152 -5.40 -0.64 -13.85
N GLY A 153 -6.34 -0.80 -12.91
CA GLY A 153 -6.69 -2.12 -12.38
C GLY A 153 -7.33 -3.05 -13.43
N MET A 154 -8.09 -2.51 -14.39
CA MET A 154 -8.62 -3.29 -15.52
C MET A 154 -7.49 -3.75 -16.45
N ILE A 155 -6.49 -2.91 -16.67
CA ILE A 155 -5.30 -3.25 -17.45
C ILE A 155 -4.46 -4.32 -16.75
N ASN A 156 -4.30 -4.20 -15.43
CA ASN A 156 -3.59 -5.20 -14.63
C ASN A 156 -4.33 -6.55 -14.63
N ALA A 157 -5.67 -6.54 -14.52
CA ALA A 157 -6.49 -7.74 -14.67
C ALA A 157 -6.33 -8.38 -16.05
N ALA A 158 -6.36 -7.57 -17.11
CA ALA A 158 -6.11 -8.02 -18.48
C ALA A 158 -4.73 -8.66 -18.64
N ASN A 159 -3.68 -8.07 -18.07
CA ASN A 159 -2.33 -8.62 -18.10
C ASN A 159 -2.25 -9.99 -17.42
N LEU A 160 -2.91 -10.17 -16.27
CA LEU A 160 -2.95 -11.45 -15.55
C LEU A 160 -3.75 -12.54 -16.29
N LEU A 161 -4.72 -12.16 -17.12
CA LEU A 161 -5.59 -13.07 -17.86
C LEU A 161 -5.19 -13.24 -19.32
N LYS A 162 -4.06 -12.69 -19.75
CA LYS A 162 -3.63 -12.68 -21.14
C LYS A 162 -3.52 -14.09 -21.75
N ASP A 163 -3.10 -15.06 -20.95
CA ASP A 163 -2.97 -16.49 -21.29
C ASP A 163 -4.23 -17.33 -20.94
N TYR A 164 -5.29 -16.70 -20.42
CA TYR A 164 -6.51 -17.40 -20.03
C TYR A 164 -7.27 -17.93 -21.27
N PRO A 165 -7.51 -19.25 -21.39
CA PRO A 165 -8.17 -19.82 -22.58
C PRO A 165 -9.59 -19.31 -22.83
N GLY A 166 -10.28 -18.80 -21.81
CA GLY A 166 -11.63 -18.24 -21.91
C GLY A 166 -11.68 -16.80 -22.45
N TRP A 167 -10.54 -16.17 -22.75
CA TRP A 167 -10.49 -14.84 -23.34
C TRP A 167 -9.87 -14.86 -24.74
N SER A 168 -10.71 -14.78 -25.76
CA SER A 168 -10.25 -14.93 -27.14
C SER A 168 -9.35 -13.77 -27.60
N SER A 169 -8.44 -14.04 -28.54
CA SER A 169 -7.59 -12.98 -29.11
C SER A 169 -8.39 -11.86 -29.78
N GLN A 170 -9.61 -12.15 -30.27
CA GLN A 170 -10.50 -11.13 -30.83
C GLN A 170 -11.02 -10.18 -29.75
N GLU A 171 -11.44 -10.71 -28.61
CA GLU A 171 -11.90 -9.91 -27.46
C GLU A 171 -10.73 -9.12 -26.86
N GLN A 172 -9.55 -9.72 -26.75
CA GLN A 172 -8.33 -9.01 -26.33
C GLN A 172 -8.00 -7.85 -27.27
N ALA A 173 -8.09 -8.04 -28.60
CA ALA A 173 -7.89 -6.97 -29.58
C ALA A 173 -8.95 -5.87 -29.47
N GLN A 174 -10.20 -6.22 -29.17
CA GLN A 174 -11.26 -5.24 -28.92
C GLN A 174 -10.98 -4.43 -27.64
N PHE A 175 -10.53 -5.08 -26.57
CA PHE A 175 -10.12 -4.41 -25.34
C PHE A 175 -8.95 -3.46 -25.58
N GLN A 176 -7.90 -3.90 -26.29
CA GLN A 176 -6.78 -3.05 -26.68
C GLN A 176 -7.24 -1.81 -27.45
N SER A 177 -8.04 -2.01 -28.50
CA SER A 177 -8.57 -0.93 -29.34
C SER A 177 -9.41 0.07 -28.54
N TRP A 178 -10.14 -0.40 -27.52
CA TRP A 178 -10.90 0.46 -26.63
C TRP A 178 -9.99 1.33 -25.77
N ILE A 179 -8.98 0.74 -25.10
CA ILE A 179 -8.01 1.50 -24.29
C ILE A 179 -7.32 2.56 -25.13
N GLU A 180 -6.82 2.20 -26.33
CA GLU A 180 -6.13 3.11 -27.24
C GLU A 180 -7.00 4.32 -27.60
N ARG A 181 -8.25 4.05 -27.99
CA ARG A 181 -9.19 5.06 -28.48
C ARG A 181 -9.73 5.96 -27.38
N VAL A 182 -10.03 5.42 -26.20
CA VAL A 182 -10.78 6.13 -25.16
C VAL A 182 -9.89 6.69 -24.06
N TRP A 183 -8.82 5.98 -23.67
CA TRP A 183 -8.00 6.34 -22.52
C TRP A 183 -6.60 6.80 -22.93
N LEU A 184 -5.87 5.99 -23.70
CA LEU A 184 -4.47 6.24 -24.04
C LEU A 184 -4.25 7.56 -24.76
N ALA A 185 -5.14 7.91 -25.71
CA ALA A 185 -5.08 9.18 -26.42
C ALA A 185 -5.22 10.38 -25.48
N VAL A 186 -6.13 10.28 -24.49
CA VAL A 186 -6.37 11.35 -23.51
C VAL A 186 -5.19 11.47 -22.53
N TRP A 187 -4.66 10.34 -22.05
CA TRP A 187 -3.49 10.31 -21.17
C TRP A 187 -2.24 10.88 -21.85
N THR A 188 -1.98 10.47 -23.09
CA THR A 188 -0.87 11.01 -23.90
C THR A 188 -0.99 12.52 -24.07
N ALA A 189 -2.17 13.02 -24.46
CA ALA A 189 -2.40 14.45 -24.66
C ALA A 189 -2.28 15.29 -23.37
N ARG A 190 -2.47 14.70 -22.19
CA ARG A 190 -2.23 15.35 -20.89
C ARG A 190 -0.72 15.40 -20.59
N ILE A 191 -0.03 14.27 -20.74
CA ILE A 191 1.43 14.20 -20.53
C ILE A 191 2.17 15.17 -21.47
N ASP A 192 1.78 15.23 -22.74
CA ASP A 192 2.39 16.13 -23.74
C ASP A 192 2.19 17.63 -23.41
N ARG A 193 1.18 17.96 -22.59
CA ARG A 193 0.94 19.31 -22.07
C ARG A 193 1.67 19.59 -20.75
N ASN A 194 2.60 18.71 -20.36
CA ASN A 194 3.47 18.86 -19.21
C ASN A 194 2.71 18.88 -17.87
N ASP A 195 1.77 17.94 -17.70
CA ASP A 195 1.08 17.70 -16.43
C ASP A 195 2.08 17.18 -15.38
N ASN A 196 2.74 18.13 -14.70
CA ASN A 196 3.87 17.89 -13.80
C ASN A 196 3.47 17.64 -12.35
N ASN A 197 2.21 17.33 -12.10
CA ASN A 197 1.70 16.91 -10.79
C ASN A 197 1.28 15.43 -10.80
N ASN A 198 0.61 14.99 -9.74
CA ASN A 198 0.06 13.64 -9.59
C ASN A 198 -0.77 13.13 -10.79
N TRP A 199 -1.36 14.01 -11.62
CA TRP A 199 -2.13 13.57 -12.79
C TRP A 199 -1.25 12.88 -13.83
N GLY A 200 -0.09 13.48 -14.14
CA GLY A 200 0.89 12.87 -15.03
C GLY A 200 1.47 11.59 -14.45
N ASP A 201 1.64 11.50 -13.13
CA ASP A 201 2.16 10.31 -12.45
C ASP A 201 1.23 9.10 -12.63
N TRP A 202 -0.06 9.28 -12.37
CA TRP A 202 -1.08 8.23 -12.58
C TRP A 202 -1.19 7.81 -14.05
N MET A 203 -1.15 8.77 -14.97
CA MET A 203 -1.23 8.48 -16.41
C MET A 203 0.00 7.71 -16.89
N ARG A 204 1.21 8.05 -16.42
CA ARG A 204 2.42 7.30 -16.74
C ARG A 204 2.35 5.86 -16.22
N TYR A 205 1.87 5.65 -14.99
CA TYR A 205 1.68 4.30 -14.45
C TYR A 205 0.66 3.49 -15.29
N ALA A 206 -0.48 4.10 -15.65
CA ALA A 206 -1.47 3.46 -16.50
C ALA A 206 -0.93 3.12 -17.90
N MET A 207 -0.16 4.03 -18.50
CA MET A 207 0.48 3.82 -19.81
C MET A 207 1.55 2.74 -19.78
N LEU A 208 2.42 2.71 -18.77
CA LEU A 208 3.39 1.62 -18.57
C LEU A 208 2.69 0.27 -18.41
N SER A 209 1.63 0.22 -17.61
CA SER A 209 0.81 -0.99 -17.42
C SER A 209 0.19 -1.46 -18.74
N TYR A 210 -0.31 -0.54 -19.55
CA TYR A 210 -0.86 -0.85 -20.86
C TYR A 210 0.20 -1.36 -21.85
N TYR A 211 1.36 -0.72 -21.90
CA TYR A 211 2.47 -1.17 -22.75
C TYR A 211 3.10 -2.47 -22.27
N ASN A 212 2.97 -2.81 -20.98
CA ASN A 212 3.25 -4.14 -20.45
C ASN A 212 2.26 -5.18 -20.96
N TYR A 213 0.96 -4.94 -20.79
CA TYR A 213 -0.08 -5.82 -21.30
C TYR A 213 0.05 -6.10 -22.81
N THR A 214 0.42 -5.10 -23.61
CA THR A 214 0.53 -5.20 -25.06
C THR A 214 1.90 -5.64 -25.58
N ASP A 215 2.86 -5.96 -24.70
CA ASP A 215 4.25 -6.29 -25.06
C ASP A 215 4.92 -5.23 -25.97
N ASN A 216 4.56 -3.94 -25.82
CA ASN A 216 5.12 -2.87 -26.66
C ASN A 216 6.43 -2.34 -26.05
N ASP A 217 7.55 -3.00 -26.34
CA ASP A 217 8.86 -2.68 -25.75
C ASP A 217 9.33 -1.24 -26.03
N SER A 218 9.08 -0.74 -27.24
CA SER A 218 9.50 0.60 -27.64
C SER A 218 8.75 1.67 -26.85
N ALA A 219 7.42 1.55 -26.79
CA ALA A 219 6.59 2.50 -26.04
C ALA A 219 6.82 2.37 -24.53
N PHE A 220 7.03 1.15 -24.02
CA PHE A 220 7.39 0.94 -22.62
C PHE A 220 8.72 1.62 -22.27
N THR A 221 9.77 1.42 -23.07
CA THR A 221 11.08 2.07 -22.89
C THR A 221 10.95 3.59 -22.91
N ALA A 222 10.16 4.15 -23.83
CA ALA A 222 9.90 5.58 -23.88
C ALA A 222 9.21 6.09 -22.60
N GLN A 223 8.24 5.35 -22.06
CA GLN A 223 7.58 5.71 -20.80
C GLN A 223 8.50 5.53 -19.59
N THR A 224 9.39 4.52 -19.57
CA THR A 224 10.43 4.37 -18.52
C THR A 224 11.36 5.58 -18.49
N ASN A 225 11.84 6.04 -19.64
CA ASN A 225 12.65 7.26 -19.73
C ASN A 225 11.86 8.49 -19.27
N GLY A 226 10.57 8.57 -19.63
CA GLY A 226 9.68 9.62 -19.16
C GLY A 226 9.45 9.60 -17.64
N LEU A 227 9.41 8.41 -17.02
CA LEU A 227 9.34 8.26 -15.56
C LEU A 227 10.64 8.73 -14.89
N LYS A 228 11.81 8.40 -15.44
CA LYS A 228 13.11 8.88 -14.92
C LYS A 228 13.21 10.40 -14.97
N HIS A 229 12.81 11.01 -16.09
CA HIS A 229 12.72 12.46 -16.21
C HIS A 229 11.76 13.07 -15.18
N LYS A 230 10.60 12.45 -15.00
CA LYS A 230 9.61 12.89 -14.01
C LYS A 230 10.14 12.78 -12.57
N ILE A 231 10.87 11.71 -12.21
CA ILE A 231 11.55 11.58 -10.91
C ILE A 231 12.54 12.72 -10.71
N ASP A 232 13.34 13.03 -11.75
CA ASP A 232 14.35 14.09 -11.70
C ASP A 232 13.74 15.49 -11.50
N GLU A 233 12.65 15.79 -12.22
CA GLU A 233 12.01 17.10 -12.15
C GLU A 233 11.09 17.29 -10.95
N ALA A 234 10.41 16.24 -10.51
CA ALA A 234 9.33 16.37 -9.52
C ALA A 234 9.83 16.35 -8.07
N ILE A 235 11.01 15.80 -7.79
CA ILE A 235 11.52 15.58 -6.44
C ILE A 235 12.67 16.56 -6.14
N ASP A 236 12.48 17.42 -5.13
CA ASP A 236 13.50 18.38 -4.71
C ASP A 236 14.65 17.71 -3.92
N ALA A 237 15.68 18.49 -3.61
CA ALA A 237 16.86 18.00 -2.90
C ALA A 237 16.55 17.35 -1.53
N ASP A 238 15.44 17.78 -0.91
CA ASP A 238 14.95 17.33 0.40
C ASP A 238 13.91 16.20 0.27
N GLY A 239 13.64 15.69 -0.94
CA GLY A 239 12.66 14.63 -1.19
C GLY A 239 11.20 15.09 -1.20
N PHE A 240 10.93 16.40 -1.15
CA PHE A 240 9.56 16.89 -1.34
C PHE A 240 9.20 16.95 -2.82
N MET A 241 7.90 16.97 -3.10
CA MET A 241 7.37 17.12 -4.45
C MET A 241 6.68 18.48 -4.61
N PRO A 242 7.39 19.55 -5.03
CA PRO A 242 6.87 20.92 -4.96
C PRO A 242 5.52 21.14 -5.69
N SER A 243 5.27 20.39 -6.76
CA SER A 243 3.98 20.41 -7.47
C SER A 243 2.79 19.97 -6.60
N GLU A 244 3.01 19.14 -5.58
CA GLU A 244 1.99 18.61 -4.66
C GLU A 244 1.85 19.44 -3.39
N MET A 245 2.82 20.31 -3.13
CA MET A 245 2.94 21.14 -1.93
C MET A 245 2.11 22.44 -2.05
N ARG A 246 0.87 22.34 -2.52
CA ARG A 246 -0.02 23.48 -2.81
C ARG A 246 -1.42 23.26 -2.23
N GLY A 247 -1.83 24.12 -1.28
CA GLY A 247 -3.16 24.06 -0.67
C GLY A 247 -3.27 22.99 0.44
N PRO A 248 -4.47 22.75 1.01
CA PRO A 248 -4.61 21.78 2.10
C PRO A 248 -4.26 20.35 1.66
N ASN A 249 -3.90 19.48 2.61
CA ASN A 249 -3.63 18.04 2.38
C ASN A 249 -2.39 17.75 1.52
N THR A 250 -1.38 18.61 1.59
CA THR A 250 -0.13 18.46 0.82
C THR A 250 0.57 17.11 1.03
N MET A 251 0.51 16.54 2.23
CA MET A 251 1.10 15.24 2.49
C MET A 251 0.33 14.09 1.84
N TRP A 252 -1.01 14.19 1.77
CA TRP A 252 -1.82 13.26 0.97
C TRP A 252 -1.48 13.37 -0.51
N TYR A 253 -1.32 14.58 -1.06
CA TYR A 253 -0.95 14.76 -2.47
C TYR A 253 0.47 14.28 -2.78
N HIS A 254 1.42 14.45 -1.84
CA HIS A 254 2.76 13.88 -1.94
C HIS A 254 2.70 12.36 -2.05
N PHE A 255 1.96 11.69 -1.15
CA PHE A 255 1.68 10.26 -1.27
C PHE A 255 0.97 9.90 -2.59
N PHE A 256 -0.06 10.64 -2.96
CA PHE A 256 -0.90 10.34 -4.11
C PHE A 256 -0.15 10.44 -5.44
N ALA A 257 0.91 11.25 -5.50
CA ALA A 257 1.85 11.28 -6.61
C ALA A 257 2.92 10.19 -6.52
N LEU A 258 3.44 9.91 -5.31
CA LEU A 258 4.51 8.92 -5.10
C LEU A 258 4.06 7.47 -5.28
N SER A 259 2.81 7.15 -4.92
CA SER A 259 2.24 5.80 -5.03
C SER A 259 2.27 5.25 -6.47
N PRO A 260 1.76 5.94 -7.51
CA PRO A 260 1.87 5.45 -8.89
C PRO A 260 3.31 5.46 -9.41
N MET A 261 4.18 6.38 -8.98
CA MET A 261 5.60 6.38 -9.38
C MET A 261 6.32 5.13 -8.89
N THR A 262 6.07 4.70 -7.64
CA THR A 262 6.65 3.48 -7.08
C THR A 262 6.06 2.23 -7.71
N ALA A 263 4.74 2.18 -7.96
CA ALA A 263 4.11 1.06 -8.67
C ALA A 263 4.61 0.94 -10.12
N ALA A 264 4.88 2.07 -10.79
CA ALA A 264 5.50 2.10 -12.11
C ALA A 264 6.96 1.61 -12.07
N ALA A 265 7.74 1.99 -11.05
CA ALA A 265 9.10 1.51 -10.87
C ALA A 265 9.16 -0.02 -10.65
N GLU A 266 8.21 -0.59 -9.92
CA GLU A 266 8.08 -2.05 -9.78
C GLU A 266 7.83 -2.72 -11.12
N LEU A 267 6.94 -2.17 -11.93
CA LEU A 267 6.67 -2.71 -13.26
C LEU A 267 7.91 -2.65 -14.18
N VAL A 268 8.68 -1.56 -14.09
CA VAL A 268 9.96 -1.44 -14.81
C VAL A 268 10.94 -2.50 -14.32
N LEU A 269 11.12 -2.63 -13.01
CA LEU A 269 12.01 -3.63 -12.42
C LEU A 269 11.64 -5.05 -12.85
N GLN A 270 10.36 -5.43 -12.75
CA GLN A 270 9.87 -6.76 -13.12
C GLN A 270 10.04 -7.05 -14.61
N ARG A 271 9.82 -6.06 -15.48
CA ARG A 271 9.88 -6.26 -16.93
C ARG A 271 11.30 -6.22 -17.49
N THR A 272 12.13 -5.29 -17.00
CA THR A 272 13.43 -4.98 -17.62
C THR A 272 14.63 -5.27 -16.73
N GLY A 273 14.42 -5.48 -15.43
CA GLY A 273 15.49 -5.56 -14.43
C GLY A 273 16.10 -4.20 -14.07
N GLU A 274 15.62 -3.08 -14.64
CA GLU A 274 16.10 -1.75 -14.27
C GLU A 274 15.52 -1.32 -12.92
N ASP A 275 16.40 -1.18 -11.93
CA ASP A 275 16.02 -0.83 -10.57
C ASP A 275 15.94 0.69 -10.36
N LEU A 276 14.74 1.24 -10.54
CA LEU A 276 14.48 2.66 -10.30
C LEU A 276 14.33 3.02 -8.81
N PHE A 277 14.19 2.03 -7.92
CA PHE A 277 14.11 2.29 -6.48
C PHE A 277 15.46 2.71 -5.90
N HIS A 278 16.54 2.10 -6.41
CA HIS A 278 17.92 2.44 -6.04
C HIS A 278 18.62 3.38 -7.03
N TRP A 279 17.94 3.76 -8.12
CA TRP A 279 18.45 4.75 -9.07
C TRP A 279 18.37 6.18 -8.52
N GLN A 280 19.36 6.98 -8.89
CA GLN A 280 19.42 8.41 -8.62
C GLN A 280 19.75 9.17 -9.91
N SER A 281 19.08 10.30 -10.11
CA SER A 281 19.36 11.19 -11.25
C SER A 281 20.64 11.99 -11.06
N ASP A 282 21.11 12.64 -12.12
CA ASP A 282 22.29 13.51 -12.09
C ASP A 282 22.11 14.73 -11.16
N SER A 283 20.87 15.20 -10.97
CA SER A 283 20.55 16.28 -10.01
C SER A 283 20.50 15.80 -8.56
N GLY A 284 20.54 14.47 -8.35
CA GLY A 284 20.46 13.83 -7.06
C GLY A 284 19.04 13.48 -6.61
N ALA A 285 18.02 13.64 -7.44
CA ALA A 285 16.66 13.19 -7.15
C ALA A 285 16.54 11.66 -7.20
N SER A 286 15.68 11.08 -6.36
CA SER A 286 15.44 9.63 -6.33
C SER A 286 14.10 9.32 -5.67
N LEU A 287 13.52 8.16 -6.01
CA LEU A 287 12.33 7.65 -5.33
C LEU A 287 12.59 7.43 -3.83
N LYS A 288 13.74 6.86 -3.47
CA LYS A 288 14.10 6.62 -2.06
C LYS A 288 14.06 7.90 -1.22
N LYS A 289 14.57 9.02 -1.72
CA LYS A 289 14.47 10.32 -1.02
C LYS A 289 13.02 10.72 -0.75
N ALA A 290 12.14 10.65 -1.76
CA ALA A 290 10.74 11.00 -1.57
C ALA A 290 10.01 10.05 -0.61
N VAL A 291 10.28 8.74 -0.71
CA VAL A 291 9.76 7.71 0.20
C VAL A 291 10.23 7.96 1.64
N ASP A 292 11.51 8.26 1.85
CA ASP A 292 12.06 8.53 3.18
C ASP A 292 11.52 9.82 3.78
N THR A 293 11.40 10.87 2.97
CA THR A 293 10.84 12.15 3.40
C THR A 293 9.39 11.98 3.84
N LEU A 294 8.54 11.33 3.03
CA LEU A 294 7.16 11.04 3.44
C LEU A 294 7.12 10.15 4.70
N PHE A 295 8.03 9.18 4.81
CA PHE A 295 8.08 8.25 5.94
C PHE A 295 8.41 8.96 7.24
N TYR A 296 9.42 9.83 7.21
CA TYR A 296 9.87 10.60 8.37
C TYR A 296 8.70 11.34 9.06
N TYR A 297 7.83 11.96 8.26
CA TYR A 297 6.67 12.70 8.75
C TYR A 297 5.47 11.82 9.07
N SER A 298 5.15 10.83 8.22
CA SER A 298 4.01 9.93 8.46
C SER A 298 4.22 9.02 9.67
N ASN A 299 5.47 8.71 10.00
CA ASN A 299 5.84 7.93 11.18
C ASN A 299 5.96 8.81 12.44
N GLY A 300 4.82 9.40 12.85
CA GLY A 300 4.68 10.09 14.14
C GLY A 300 5.18 11.54 14.20
N ARG A 301 5.49 12.18 13.06
CA ARG A 301 5.96 13.59 13.00
C ARG A 301 5.09 14.47 12.12
N VAL A 302 3.82 14.12 11.99
CA VAL A 302 2.84 14.80 11.13
C VAL A 302 2.77 16.30 11.41
N ALA A 303 2.78 16.69 12.70
CA ALA A 303 2.73 18.09 13.11
C ALA A 303 3.96 18.91 12.69
N GLN A 304 5.05 18.24 12.27
CA GLN A 304 6.27 18.87 11.77
C GLN A 304 6.26 19.02 10.23
N TRP A 305 5.21 18.55 9.54
CA TRP A 305 5.09 18.71 8.10
C TRP A 305 5.16 20.20 7.71
N PRO A 306 6.04 20.61 6.77
CA PRO A 306 6.34 22.03 6.56
C PRO A 306 5.12 22.85 6.11
N ALA A 307 4.64 23.73 6.99
CA ALA A 307 3.46 24.56 6.73
C ALA A 307 3.71 25.62 5.66
N ASP A 308 4.95 26.06 5.50
CA ASP A 308 5.42 26.99 4.47
C ASP A 308 5.46 26.36 3.07
N LYS A 309 5.46 25.02 2.99
CA LYS A 309 5.27 24.26 1.75
C LYS A 309 3.79 23.88 1.53
N GLY A 310 2.84 24.77 1.85
CA GLY A 310 1.46 24.66 1.35
C GLY A 310 0.37 24.31 2.37
N GLY A 311 0.71 24.01 3.64
CA GLY A 311 -0.27 23.94 4.73
C GLY A 311 -0.54 22.53 5.27
N ALA A 312 -1.12 22.51 6.47
CA ALA A 312 -1.30 21.31 7.30
C ALA A 312 -2.11 20.20 6.62
N GLN A 313 -1.81 18.95 6.98
CA GLN A 313 -2.65 17.79 6.68
C GLN A 313 -3.98 17.92 7.45
N THR A 314 -5.08 18.22 6.75
CA THR A 314 -6.40 18.37 7.38
C THR A 314 -7.26 17.12 7.25
N TYR A 315 -6.95 16.25 6.29
CA TYR A 315 -7.55 14.94 6.12
C TYR A 315 -7.03 14.00 7.21
N LYS A 316 -7.77 13.95 8.32
CA LYS A 316 -7.45 13.24 9.56
C LYS A 316 -7.22 11.74 9.35
N LYS A 317 -7.92 11.14 8.39
CA LYS A 317 -7.88 9.71 8.09
C LYS A 317 -6.64 9.23 7.33
N PHE A 318 -5.74 10.15 6.97
CA PHE A 318 -4.49 9.76 6.33
C PHE A 318 -3.61 8.88 7.22
N PHE A 319 -3.90 8.71 8.51
CA PHE A 319 -3.13 7.86 9.41
C PHE A 319 -3.90 6.67 9.95
N ASP A 320 -5.18 6.56 9.62
CA ASP A 320 -6.01 5.45 10.06
C ASP A 320 -5.47 4.15 9.40
N GLY A 321 -5.44 3.05 10.15
CA GLY A 321 -4.74 1.80 9.78
C GLY A 321 -5.15 1.12 8.47
N ASN A 322 -6.15 1.63 7.75
CA ASN A 322 -6.71 1.05 6.52
C ASN A 322 -6.58 1.95 5.27
N TYR A 323 -5.86 3.07 5.34
CA TYR A 323 -5.94 4.08 4.29
C TYR A 323 -4.63 4.30 3.58
N PHE A 324 -3.85 5.28 4.01
CA PHE A 324 -2.65 5.72 3.32
C PHE A 324 -1.59 5.97 4.40
N PRO A 325 -0.30 6.01 4.09
CA PRO A 325 0.39 5.47 2.93
C PRO A 325 0.72 3.96 3.05
N LEU A 326 0.05 3.23 3.96
CA LEU A 326 0.46 1.89 4.41
C LEU A 326 0.63 0.86 3.29
N ASN A 327 -0.24 0.81 2.28
CA ASN A 327 -0.09 -0.11 1.15
C ASN A 327 1.23 0.07 0.40
N MET A 328 1.63 1.31 0.16
CA MET A 328 2.89 1.62 -0.50
C MET A 328 4.04 1.19 0.41
N TYR A 329 4.01 1.53 1.71
CA TYR A 329 5.08 1.14 2.63
C TYR A 329 5.16 -0.36 2.86
N GLU A 330 4.05 -1.08 2.75
CA GLU A 330 4.03 -2.54 2.82
C GLU A 330 4.87 -3.14 1.69
N ALA A 331 4.73 -2.59 0.47
CA ALA A 331 5.59 -2.95 -0.64
C ALA A 331 7.04 -2.45 -0.45
N MET A 332 7.21 -1.18 -0.04
CA MET A 332 8.55 -0.57 0.11
C MET A 332 9.38 -1.28 1.17
N ALA A 333 8.77 -1.83 2.22
CA ALA A 333 9.47 -2.64 3.22
C ALA A 333 10.12 -3.88 2.60
N GLY A 334 9.43 -4.53 1.67
CA GLY A 334 9.99 -5.64 0.89
C GLY A 334 11.03 -5.20 -0.14
N ILE A 335 10.78 -4.10 -0.86
CA ILE A 335 11.66 -3.64 -1.94
C ILE A 335 12.99 -3.11 -1.40
N TYR A 336 12.95 -2.26 -0.38
CA TYR A 336 14.17 -1.67 0.21
C TYR A 336 14.79 -2.56 1.30
N GLN A 337 14.12 -3.64 1.71
CA GLN A 337 14.52 -4.45 2.87
C GLN A 337 14.75 -3.57 4.12
N ASP A 338 13.92 -2.53 4.30
CA ASP A 338 14.05 -1.55 5.37
C ASP A 338 13.24 -1.99 6.59
N GLU A 339 13.94 -2.30 7.68
CA GLU A 339 13.31 -2.72 8.93
C GLU A 339 12.40 -1.65 9.55
N HIS A 340 12.62 -0.37 9.27
CA HIS A 340 11.79 0.72 9.81
C HIS A 340 10.45 0.75 9.10
N PHE A 341 10.43 0.55 7.78
CA PHE A 341 9.18 0.44 7.02
C PHE A 341 8.39 -0.77 7.46
N GLU A 342 9.07 -1.90 7.61
CA GLU A 342 8.43 -3.14 8.06
C GLU A 342 7.85 -3.00 9.48
N LYS A 343 8.58 -2.39 10.42
CA LYS A 343 8.07 -2.07 11.76
C LYS A 343 6.85 -1.15 11.69
N TYR A 344 6.87 -0.14 10.83
CA TYR A 344 5.78 0.82 10.65
C TYR A 344 4.49 0.18 10.14
N VAL A 345 4.59 -0.75 9.18
CA VAL A 345 3.41 -1.42 8.61
C VAL A 345 2.95 -2.62 9.42
N SER A 346 3.82 -3.29 10.16
CA SER A 346 3.50 -4.52 10.90
C SER A 346 2.25 -4.46 11.80
N PRO A 347 1.95 -3.38 12.55
CA PRO A 347 0.72 -3.34 13.36
C PRO A 347 -0.58 -3.24 12.56
N TYR A 348 -0.54 -2.78 11.32
CA TYR A 348 -1.73 -2.49 10.49
C TYR A 348 -1.62 -3.12 9.10
N ARG A 349 -0.80 -4.18 8.95
CA ARG A 349 -0.30 -4.66 7.66
C ARG A 349 -1.41 -4.67 6.62
N SER A 350 -1.24 -3.88 5.55
CA SER A 350 -2.30 -3.77 4.55
C SER A 350 -2.38 -5.05 3.73
N ILE A 351 -3.51 -5.72 3.85
CA ILE A 351 -3.82 -6.98 3.21
C ILE A 351 -4.78 -6.83 2.02
N GLY A 352 -5.33 -5.62 1.81
CA GLY A 352 -6.22 -5.25 0.70
C GLY A 352 -5.67 -4.06 -0.11
N GLY A 353 -6.54 -3.20 -0.60
CA GLY A 353 -6.22 -1.89 -1.19
C GLY A 353 -6.68 -0.72 -0.31
N ASN A 354 -6.24 0.49 -0.63
CA ASN A 354 -6.68 1.69 0.10
C ASN A 354 -8.17 1.95 -0.19
N LEU A 355 -9.02 1.99 0.82
CA LEU A 355 -10.46 2.19 0.64
C LEU A 355 -10.81 3.64 0.30
N ASN A 356 -11.73 3.81 -0.64
CA ASN A 356 -12.48 5.03 -0.84
C ASN A 356 -13.67 5.02 0.13
N ASP A 357 -13.62 5.87 1.15
CA ASP A 357 -14.68 6.00 2.16
C ASP A 357 -16.08 6.25 1.59
N ASP A 358 -16.15 6.92 0.44
CA ASP A 358 -17.40 7.33 -0.15
C ASP A 358 -18.11 6.18 -0.86
N THR A 359 -17.35 5.18 -1.32
CA THR A 359 -17.86 4.14 -2.22
C THR A 359 -17.66 2.73 -1.68
N GLY A 360 -16.74 2.54 -0.72
CA GLY A 360 -16.38 1.25 -0.16
C GLY A 360 -15.48 0.39 -1.05
N PHE A 361 -15.09 0.89 -2.23
CA PHE A 361 -14.17 0.23 -3.15
C PHE A 361 -12.74 0.78 -3.01
N TYR A 362 -11.77 0.16 -3.65
CA TYR A 362 -10.40 0.67 -3.64
C TYR A 362 -10.27 1.98 -4.41
N HIS A 363 -9.78 3.00 -3.70
CA HIS A 363 -9.61 4.37 -4.20
C HIS A 363 -8.70 4.43 -5.41
N ASN A 364 -7.63 3.63 -5.42
CA ASN A 364 -6.70 3.54 -6.54
C ASN A 364 -6.13 2.13 -6.65
N GLN A 365 -5.53 1.82 -7.79
CA GLN A 365 -5.06 0.48 -8.13
C GLN A 365 -3.52 0.32 -8.08
N ALA A 366 -2.82 1.24 -7.40
CA ALA A 366 -1.41 1.05 -7.05
C ALA A 366 -1.32 0.29 -5.72
N TRP A 367 -0.46 -0.72 -5.66
CA TRP A 367 -0.19 -1.49 -4.44
C TRP A 367 -1.45 -2.10 -3.79
N VAL A 368 -2.38 -2.62 -4.60
CA VAL A 368 -3.54 -3.38 -4.10
C VAL A 368 -3.11 -4.83 -3.84
N TYR A 369 -3.48 -5.36 -2.66
CA TYR A 369 -3.00 -6.64 -2.10
C TYR A 369 -1.48 -6.74 -1.96
N PRO A 370 -0.78 -5.72 -1.39
CA PRO A 370 0.68 -5.66 -1.42
C PRO A 370 1.32 -6.83 -0.64
N THR A 371 0.65 -7.32 0.41
CA THR A 371 1.06 -8.53 1.13
C THR A 371 1.14 -9.76 0.23
N LEU A 372 0.23 -9.91 -0.76
CA LEU A 372 0.25 -11.01 -1.72
C LEU A 372 1.29 -10.83 -2.82
N LEU A 373 1.99 -9.69 -2.88
CA LEU A 373 3.11 -9.45 -3.79
C LEU A 373 4.46 -9.84 -3.17
N ARG A 374 4.48 -10.19 -1.88
CA ARG A 374 5.72 -10.41 -1.12
C ARG A 374 5.98 -11.89 -0.85
N PRO A 375 7.04 -12.50 -1.40
CA PRO A 375 7.34 -13.92 -1.14
C PRO A 375 7.87 -14.19 0.29
N SER A 376 8.37 -13.14 0.95
CA SER A 376 8.91 -13.20 2.31
C SER A 376 8.79 -11.84 3.02
N PHE A 377 8.88 -11.90 4.35
CA PHE A 377 8.92 -10.74 5.24
C PHE A 377 10.25 -10.70 5.97
N ILE A 378 10.67 -9.52 6.41
CA ILE A 378 11.79 -9.38 7.33
C ILE A 378 11.36 -10.02 8.65
N ASP A 379 12.07 -11.06 9.08
CA ASP A 379 11.78 -11.72 10.35
C ASP A 379 12.27 -10.84 11.51
N PHE A 380 11.41 -10.59 12.49
CA PHE A 380 11.78 -9.98 13.76
C PHE A 380 11.68 -11.05 14.84
N PRO A 381 12.81 -11.61 15.28
CA PRO A 381 12.83 -12.54 16.40
C PRO A 381 12.25 -11.93 17.70
N ASP A 382 12.25 -10.60 17.78
CA ASP A 382 11.60 -9.77 18.78
C ASP A 382 11.37 -8.39 18.12
N PRO A 383 10.14 -7.99 17.74
CA PRO A 383 9.91 -6.69 17.10
C PRO A 383 10.20 -5.53 18.07
N GLY A 384 10.46 -5.80 19.35
CA GLY A 384 10.39 -4.80 20.39
C GLY A 384 8.98 -4.22 20.48
N HIS A 385 8.85 -3.04 21.07
CA HIS A 385 7.57 -2.34 21.16
C HIS A 385 7.06 -1.93 19.77
N VAL A 386 6.03 -2.62 19.27
CA VAL A 386 5.28 -2.16 18.10
C VAL A 386 4.28 -1.11 18.55
N LYS A 387 4.42 0.11 18.04
CA LYS A 387 3.55 1.25 18.39
C LYS A 387 2.30 1.28 17.50
N ILE A 388 1.15 1.44 18.14
CA ILE A 388 -0.16 1.74 17.56
C ILE A 388 -0.61 3.06 18.18
N GLU A 389 -0.79 4.12 17.39
CA GLU A 389 -1.42 5.35 17.90
C GLU A 389 -2.88 5.04 18.28
N ALA A 390 -3.35 5.55 19.42
CA ALA A 390 -4.67 5.17 19.92
C ALA A 390 -5.79 5.64 18.99
N GLU A 391 -5.60 6.74 18.27
CA GLU A 391 -6.53 7.25 17.26
C GLU A 391 -6.61 6.41 15.98
N ASN A 392 -5.65 5.51 15.73
CA ASN A 392 -5.62 4.68 14.53
C ASN A 392 -6.53 3.45 14.64
N PHE A 393 -7.64 3.56 15.38
CA PHE A 393 -8.63 2.48 15.44
C PHE A 393 -9.26 2.25 14.06
N THR A 394 -9.60 1.01 13.76
CA THR A 394 -10.39 0.66 12.58
C THR A 394 -11.84 1.13 12.71
N GLY A 395 -12.37 1.09 13.94
CA GLY A 395 -13.62 1.75 14.24
C GLY A 395 -13.87 1.90 15.73
N ARG A 396 -14.98 2.55 16.05
CA ARG A 396 -15.38 2.89 17.41
C ARG A 396 -16.89 2.75 17.59
N GLU A 397 -17.29 2.43 18.82
CA GLU A 397 -18.67 2.55 19.29
C GLU A 397 -18.64 3.54 20.45
N LYS A 398 -19.28 4.70 20.28
CA LYS A 398 -19.50 5.76 21.31
C LYS A 398 -18.26 6.41 21.94
N VAL A 399 -17.05 5.94 21.66
CA VAL A 399 -15.78 6.59 22.05
C VAL A 399 -15.46 7.74 21.13
N ASP A 400 -15.18 8.95 21.61
CA ASP A 400 -14.71 10.07 20.76
C ASP A 400 -13.18 10.23 20.80
N TYR A 401 -12.61 11.13 19.98
CA TYR A 401 -11.17 11.44 19.96
C TYR A 401 -10.89 12.92 19.71
N ARG A 402 -9.87 13.49 20.37
CA ARG A 402 -9.51 14.93 20.30
C ARG A 402 -8.00 15.14 20.37
N ALA A 403 -7.51 16.30 19.92
CA ALA A 403 -6.08 16.59 19.92
C ALA A 403 -5.47 16.43 21.32
N THR A 404 -4.29 15.81 21.39
CA THR A 404 -3.56 15.55 22.63
C THR A 404 -2.47 16.60 22.88
N SER A 405 -2.12 16.79 24.15
CA SER A 405 -0.96 17.60 24.58
C SER A 405 0.28 16.75 24.85
N ASP A 406 0.18 15.44 24.63
CA ASP A 406 1.26 14.48 24.84
C ASP A 406 2.44 14.68 23.87
N GLU A 407 3.58 14.10 24.24
CA GLU A 407 4.75 14.05 23.37
C GLU A 407 4.44 13.27 22.09
N GLY A 408 4.76 13.88 20.94
CA GLY A 408 4.42 13.36 19.60
C GLY A 408 3.16 14.00 19.00
N GLY A 409 2.33 14.68 19.79
CA GLY A 409 1.08 15.27 19.32
C GLY A 409 0.07 14.20 18.87
N GLY A 410 -0.78 14.52 17.90
CA GLY A 410 -1.84 13.62 17.43
C GLY A 410 -3.15 13.78 18.18
N TYR A 411 -3.89 12.69 18.33
CA TYR A 411 -5.17 12.62 19.01
C TYR A 411 -5.13 11.66 20.19
N ALA A 412 -6.09 11.81 21.10
CA ALA A 412 -6.31 10.89 22.19
C ALA A 412 -7.79 10.50 22.23
N LEU A 413 -8.07 9.24 22.51
CA LEU A 413 -9.42 8.75 22.77
C LEU A 413 -9.99 9.46 24.01
N PHE A 414 -11.27 9.77 24.01
CA PHE A 414 -11.99 10.41 25.12
C PHE A 414 -13.46 9.95 25.12
N SER A 415 -14.22 10.32 26.15
CA SER A 415 -15.62 9.87 26.34
C SER A 415 -15.71 8.34 26.33
N THR A 416 -15.02 7.72 27.29
CA THR A 416 -14.96 6.27 27.42
C THR A 416 -15.83 5.83 28.60
N ASP A 417 -17.04 5.36 28.32
CA ASP A 417 -18.02 4.88 29.30
C ASP A 417 -18.33 3.38 29.14
N ASN A 418 -19.17 2.85 30.03
CA ASN A 418 -19.60 1.46 29.99
C ASN A 418 -20.32 1.12 28.68
N GLY A 419 -19.79 0.13 27.96
CA GLY A 419 -20.32 -0.32 26.67
C GLY A 419 -19.69 0.38 25.47
N ASP A 420 -18.75 1.30 25.70
CA ASP A 420 -17.97 1.93 24.65
C ASP A 420 -16.75 1.09 24.33
N TYR A 421 -16.34 1.10 23.06
CA TYR A 421 -15.15 0.39 22.63
C TYR A 421 -14.55 0.99 21.37
N VAL A 422 -13.26 0.76 21.20
CA VAL A 422 -12.57 0.90 19.92
C VAL A 422 -12.04 -0.46 19.48
N TRP A 423 -11.87 -0.65 18.19
CA TRP A 423 -11.24 -1.85 17.67
C TRP A 423 -10.21 -1.55 16.59
N TYR A 424 -9.23 -2.43 16.51
CA TYR A 424 -8.13 -2.42 15.56
C TYR A 424 -8.18 -3.77 14.85
N ASP A 425 -8.54 -3.76 13.57
CA ASP A 425 -8.53 -4.96 12.76
C ASP A 425 -7.09 -5.33 12.37
N TYR A 426 -6.83 -6.63 12.29
CA TYR A 426 -5.56 -7.18 11.80
C TYR A 426 -4.30 -6.72 12.57
N VAL A 427 -4.38 -6.62 13.90
CA VAL A 427 -3.18 -6.43 14.74
C VAL A 427 -2.34 -7.71 14.73
N PHE A 428 -1.06 -7.60 14.33
CA PHE A 428 -0.16 -8.74 14.21
C PHE A 428 0.67 -8.99 15.48
N PHE A 429 0.27 -9.95 16.30
CA PHE A 429 1.01 -10.32 17.52
C PHE A 429 2.23 -11.23 17.29
N GLY A 430 2.66 -11.44 16.05
CA GLY A 430 3.78 -12.33 15.75
C GLY A 430 3.60 -13.77 16.28
N SER A 431 4.68 -14.37 16.75
CA SER A 431 4.69 -15.70 17.40
C SER A 431 4.04 -15.71 18.78
N GLY A 432 3.93 -14.52 19.39
CA GLY A 432 3.07 -14.23 20.52
C GLY A 432 3.53 -13.03 21.34
N ALA A 433 2.64 -12.05 21.50
CA ALA A 433 2.86 -10.92 22.39
C ALA A 433 2.44 -11.26 23.82
N ASN A 434 3.22 -10.75 24.78
CA ASN A 434 3.02 -11.01 26.20
C ASN A 434 2.43 -9.80 26.93
N TYR A 435 2.40 -8.61 26.32
CA TYR A 435 1.82 -7.42 26.94
C TYR A 435 1.34 -6.36 25.94
N PHE A 436 0.47 -5.48 26.42
CA PHE A 436 0.27 -4.13 25.90
C PHE A 436 0.78 -3.10 26.89
N ASP A 437 1.65 -2.19 26.47
CA ASP A 437 1.90 -0.93 27.16
C ASP A 437 0.92 0.11 26.64
N ILE A 438 0.06 0.64 27.53
CA ILE A 438 -0.94 1.65 27.22
C ILE A 438 -0.44 2.99 27.74
N ARG A 439 -0.25 3.97 26.85
CA ARG A 439 0.01 5.36 27.22
C ARG A 439 -1.30 6.12 27.38
N TYR A 440 -1.51 6.67 28.56
CA TYR A 440 -2.79 7.21 28.96
C TYR A 440 -2.67 8.42 29.90
N ALA A 441 -3.74 9.20 30.00
CA ALA A 441 -3.95 10.22 31.02
C ALA A 441 -5.30 9.99 31.69
N SER A 442 -5.37 10.21 33.01
CA SER A 442 -6.58 9.94 33.78
C SER A 442 -6.72 10.86 34.98
N THR A 443 -7.95 11.34 35.21
CA THR A 443 -8.32 11.93 36.51
C THR A 443 -8.99 10.92 37.44
N SER A 444 -9.48 9.79 36.92
CA SER A 444 -10.17 8.78 37.73
C SER A 444 -9.24 7.64 38.18
N THR A 445 -9.67 6.91 39.20
CA THR A 445 -8.97 5.74 39.75
C THR A 445 -9.74 4.44 39.59
N ASP A 446 -10.95 4.50 39.03
CA ASP A 446 -11.92 3.41 39.02
C ASP A 446 -12.20 2.83 37.62
N GLY A 447 -11.76 3.49 36.56
CA GLY A 447 -11.91 2.99 35.20
C GLY A 447 -10.99 1.81 34.91
N ALA A 448 -11.41 0.95 34.00
CA ALA A 448 -10.66 -0.21 33.54
C ALA A 448 -10.78 -0.39 32.03
N ILE A 449 -9.82 -1.12 31.48
CA ILE A 449 -9.76 -1.50 30.07
C ILE A 449 -9.68 -3.00 30.00
N SER A 450 -10.58 -3.60 29.24
CA SER A 450 -10.54 -5.01 28.85
C SER A 450 -10.16 -5.11 27.38
N ILE A 451 -9.09 -5.85 27.11
CA ILE A 451 -8.52 -6.09 25.79
C ILE A 451 -9.05 -7.44 25.30
N ARG A 452 -9.81 -7.43 24.22
CA ARG A 452 -10.54 -8.60 23.69
C ARG A 452 -10.17 -8.87 22.25
N THR A 453 -10.47 -10.08 21.77
CA THR A 453 -10.23 -10.45 20.37
C THR A 453 -11.50 -10.88 19.64
N GLY A 454 -11.58 -10.59 18.35
CA GLY A 454 -12.65 -10.98 17.43
C GLY A 454 -13.92 -10.13 17.53
N SER A 455 -14.39 -9.81 18.73
CA SER A 455 -15.58 -8.96 18.96
C SER A 455 -15.49 -8.24 20.32
N PRO A 456 -16.34 -7.23 20.60
CA PRO A 456 -16.35 -6.56 21.90
C PRO A 456 -16.82 -7.47 23.05
N THR A 457 -17.41 -8.63 22.75
CA THR A 457 -17.80 -9.67 23.71
C THR A 457 -16.97 -10.95 23.57
N GLY A 458 -15.93 -10.92 22.74
CA GLY A 458 -15.05 -12.05 22.49
C GLY A 458 -14.10 -12.35 23.66
N PRO A 459 -13.19 -13.32 23.47
CA PRO A 459 -12.22 -13.71 24.49
C PRO A 459 -11.41 -12.51 24.98
N GLU A 460 -11.39 -12.31 26.31
CA GLU A 460 -10.52 -11.34 26.96
C GLU A 460 -9.10 -11.91 27.02
N ILE A 461 -8.16 -11.15 26.45
CA ILE A 461 -6.74 -11.51 26.42
C ILE A 461 -5.92 -10.67 27.39
N GLY A 462 -6.45 -9.54 27.87
CA GLY A 462 -5.81 -8.68 28.87
C GLY A 462 -6.83 -7.80 29.58
N TYR A 463 -6.51 -7.40 30.81
CA TYR A 463 -7.35 -6.52 31.63
C TYR A 463 -6.47 -5.65 32.51
N ILE A 464 -6.83 -4.37 32.67
CA ILE A 464 -6.14 -3.49 33.60
C ILE A 464 -7.09 -2.44 34.19
N GLN A 465 -6.96 -2.17 35.48
CA GLN A 465 -7.53 -0.97 36.08
C GLN A 465 -6.60 0.22 35.82
N ILE A 466 -7.14 1.37 35.44
CA ILE A 466 -6.38 2.55 35.03
C ILE A 466 -6.20 3.49 36.24
N PRO A 467 -4.97 3.63 36.78
CA PRO A 467 -4.68 4.55 37.88
C PRO A 467 -4.87 6.02 37.47
N SER A 468 -5.11 6.91 38.42
CA SER A 468 -5.08 8.36 38.14
C SER A 468 -3.66 8.83 37.87
N THR A 469 -3.48 9.67 36.85
CA THR A 469 -2.23 10.39 36.56
C THR A 469 -2.23 11.80 37.15
N GLY A 470 -3.30 12.18 37.85
CA GLY A 470 -3.47 13.50 38.45
C GLY A 470 -3.93 14.60 37.48
N GLY A 471 -4.19 14.28 36.21
CA GLY A 471 -4.68 15.26 35.23
C GLY A 471 -4.72 14.75 33.79
N LEU A 472 -5.56 15.36 32.96
CA LEU A 472 -5.70 14.98 31.53
C LEU A 472 -4.51 15.39 30.64
N ASN A 473 -3.58 16.18 31.17
CA ASN A 473 -2.32 16.53 30.52
C ASN A 473 -1.10 15.87 31.18
N ASN A 474 -1.34 14.94 32.11
CA ASN A 474 -0.29 14.16 32.77
C ASN A 474 -0.37 12.74 32.22
N TYR A 475 0.65 12.35 31.46
CA TYR A 475 0.66 11.05 30.77
C TYR A 475 1.53 10.05 31.52
N ALA A 476 1.07 8.80 31.56
CA ALA A 476 1.81 7.67 32.07
C ALA A 476 1.66 6.47 31.11
N THR A 477 2.57 5.51 31.22
CA THR A 477 2.48 4.23 30.50
C THR A 477 2.24 3.13 31.51
N ILE A 478 1.24 2.27 31.26
CA ILE A 478 0.92 1.10 32.09
C ILE A 478 1.01 -0.17 31.26
N ARG A 479 1.64 -1.20 31.83
CA ARG A 479 1.76 -2.51 31.21
C ARG A 479 0.59 -3.42 31.57
N VAL A 480 -0.03 -4.01 30.56
CA VAL A 480 -1.14 -4.95 30.62
C VAL A 480 -0.65 -6.31 30.13
N PRO A 481 -0.52 -7.33 30.98
CA PRO A 481 -0.17 -8.67 30.53
C PRO A 481 -1.22 -9.23 29.58
N LEU A 482 -0.76 -9.92 28.54
CA LEU A 482 -1.59 -10.61 27.57
C LEU A 482 -1.51 -12.13 27.71
N THR A 483 -2.61 -12.80 27.35
CA THR A 483 -2.69 -14.25 27.25
C THR A 483 -3.25 -14.65 25.88
N GLY A 484 -2.54 -15.55 25.19
CA GLY A 484 -3.01 -16.10 23.91
C GLY A 484 -2.98 -15.15 22.70
N ALA A 485 -2.33 -13.99 22.82
CA ALA A 485 -2.18 -13.02 21.72
C ALA A 485 -1.10 -13.52 20.73
N LYS A 486 -1.51 -14.11 19.60
CA LYS A 486 -0.63 -14.65 18.55
C LYS A 486 -1.24 -14.44 17.17
N GLY A 487 -0.40 -14.25 16.15
CA GLY A 487 -0.84 -14.02 14.77
C GLY A 487 -1.71 -12.77 14.63
N TYR A 488 -2.49 -12.69 13.55
CA TYR A 488 -3.44 -11.60 13.33
C TYR A 488 -4.68 -11.75 14.22
N LYS A 489 -5.10 -10.65 14.84
CA LYS A 489 -6.34 -10.55 15.60
C LYS A 489 -7.01 -9.20 15.37
N ASN A 490 -8.33 -9.21 15.32
CA ASN A 490 -9.11 -7.99 15.52
C ASN A 490 -9.16 -7.74 17.03
N VAL A 491 -8.55 -6.65 17.49
CA VAL A 491 -8.37 -6.33 18.91
C VAL A 491 -9.36 -5.27 19.31
N PHE A 492 -10.12 -5.51 20.37
CA PHE A 492 -11.10 -4.59 20.92
C PHE A 492 -10.62 -4.10 22.28
N PHE A 493 -10.58 -2.78 22.46
CA PHE A 493 -10.39 -2.15 23.76
C PHE A 493 -11.77 -1.70 24.25
N THR A 494 -12.33 -2.46 25.20
CA THR A 494 -13.62 -2.16 25.83
C THR A 494 -13.39 -1.40 27.13
N PHE A 495 -14.15 -0.32 27.31
CA PHE A 495 -14.00 0.58 28.46
C PHE A 495 -15.03 0.21 29.53
N ILE A 496 -14.55 0.14 30.78
CA ILE A 496 -15.33 -0.32 31.93
C ILE A 496 -15.21 0.71 33.06
N LYS A 497 -16.32 0.95 33.75
CA LYS A 497 -16.45 1.80 34.92
C LYS A 497 -17.41 1.17 35.95
N PRO A 498 -17.17 1.29 37.26
CA PRO A 498 -18.19 1.02 38.26
C PRO A 498 -19.36 2.04 38.18
N ASP A 499 -20.58 1.59 38.51
CA ASP A 499 -21.87 2.28 38.28
C ASP A 499 -22.11 3.61 39.05
N CYS A 500 -21.08 4.39 39.37
CA CYS A 500 -21.23 5.65 40.09
C CYS A 500 -20.49 6.84 39.44
N GLY A 501 -21.28 7.78 38.92
CA GLY A 501 -20.90 9.18 38.71
C GLY A 501 -20.68 9.59 37.26
N ASN A 502 -21.26 10.71 36.85
CA ASN A 502 -21.00 11.32 35.54
C ASN A 502 -19.54 11.79 35.44
N GLY A 503 -18.76 11.17 34.53
CA GLY A 503 -17.55 11.76 33.97
C GLY A 503 -16.21 11.20 34.45
N SER A 504 -15.97 9.88 34.33
CA SER A 504 -14.59 9.38 34.36
C SER A 504 -13.92 9.68 33.02
N ARG A 505 -13.02 10.66 33.01
CA ARG A 505 -12.29 11.09 31.82
C ARG A 505 -10.93 10.38 31.80
N HIS A 506 -10.87 9.21 31.20
CA HIS A 506 -9.59 8.62 30.79
C HIS A 506 -9.35 9.00 29.33
N GLN A 507 -8.09 9.21 28.97
CA GLN A 507 -7.68 9.40 27.60
C GLN A 507 -6.57 8.43 27.26
N LEU A 508 -6.68 7.77 26.11
CA LEU A 508 -5.64 6.91 25.56
C LEU A 508 -4.96 7.63 24.42
N VAL A 509 -3.63 7.59 24.39
CA VAL A 509 -2.84 8.27 23.36
C VAL A 509 -2.07 7.28 22.51
N GLN A 510 -1.49 6.24 23.12
CA GLN A 510 -0.67 5.26 22.39
C GLN A 510 -0.84 3.87 23.00
N LEU A 511 -0.74 2.86 22.15
CA LEU A 511 -0.69 1.45 22.49
C LEU A 511 0.64 0.92 21.98
N PHE A 512 1.34 0.13 22.78
CA PHE A 512 2.51 -0.61 22.34
C PHE A 512 2.31 -2.06 22.71
N TYR A 513 2.73 -3.01 21.88
CA TYR A 513 2.76 -4.42 22.28
C TYR A 513 4.12 -5.04 22.01
N GLY A 514 4.43 -6.08 22.78
CA GLY A 514 5.67 -6.85 22.74
C GLY A 514 5.53 -8.19 23.43
#